data_AF-A0A9E2W2K4-F1
#
_entry.id   AF-A0A9E2W2K4-F1
#
_cell.length_a   1.000
_cell.length_b   1.000
_cell.length_c   1.000
_cell.angle_alpha   90.00
_cell.angle_beta   90.00
_cell.angle_gamma   90.00
#
_symmetry.space_group_name_H-M   'P 1'
#
loop_
_entity.id
_entity.type
_entity.pdbx_description
1 polymer ?
#
loop_
_entity_poly.entity_id
_entity_poly.type
_entity_poly.pdbx_seq_one_letter_code
_entity_poly.pdbx_strand_id
1 'polypeptide(L)'
;MLTRESSVALVPLRGFLGVAFTYAGIQKVANPAFLRASSPISIQQSLDLAVRTSPVGGLLRPLLHLGVEVGIAMAITETLVGLSLLLGFHVRVGAVVGLAVSFSLFLTVSYHAAPWFTGADIVYVFAWSALILAPPTPWSLDEWRLRRRVSSTT
;
A
#
# COMPACT_ATOMS: atom_id res chain seq x y z
N MET A 1 7.81 29.13 7.09
CA MET A 1 7.21 29.21 5.74
C MET A 1 7.71 28.10 4.81
N LEU A 2 9.01 27.78 4.80
CA LEU A 2 9.62 26.75 3.93
C LEU A 2 8.98 25.34 3.98
N THR A 3 8.36 24.92 5.10
CA THR A 3 7.80 23.56 5.24
C THR A 3 6.48 23.34 4.50
N ARG A 4 5.68 24.38 4.27
CA ARG A 4 4.37 24.22 3.62
C ARG A 4 4.50 24.05 2.11
N GLU A 5 5.36 24.84 1.47
CA GLU A 5 5.59 24.78 0.03
C GLU A 5 6.18 23.43 -0.38
N SER A 6 7.15 22.91 0.38
CA SER A 6 7.69 21.56 0.15
C SER A 6 6.65 20.45 0.33
N SER A 7 5.65 20.65 1.20
CA SER A 7 4.62 19.64 1.46
C SER A 7 3.49 19.63 0.42
N VAL A 8 3.27 20.75 -0.27
CA VAL A 8 2.32 20.83 -1.41
C VAL A 8 2.79 19.94 -2.56
N ALA A 9 4.10 19.85 -2.78
CA ALA A 9 4.68 19.00 -3.83
C ALA A 9 4.36 17.50 -3.67
N LEU A 10 3.98 17.06 -2.46
CA LEU A 10 3.62 15.67 -2.16
C LEU A 10 2.13 15.37 -2.32
N VAL A 11 1.30 16.38 -2.57
CA VAL A 11 -0.14 16.19 -2.78
C VAL A 11 -0.43 15.35 -4.04
N PRO A 12 0.23 15.55 -5.19
CA PRO A 12 0.06 14.68 -6.35
C PRO A 12 0.46 13.23 -6.04
N LEU A 13 1.56 13.03 -5.32
CA LEU A 13 2.02 11.70 -4.90
C LEU A 13 0.99 11.01 -4.00
N ARG A 14 0.45 11.73 -3.00
CA ARG A 14 -0.62 11.25 -2.12
C ARG A 14 -1.87 10.89 -2.91
N GLY A 15 -2.29 11.74 -3.84
CA GLY A 15 -3.44 11.51 -4.70
C GLY A 15 -3.26 10.26 -5.56
N PHE A 16 -2.12 10.14 -6.24
CA PHE A 16 -1.78 8.99 -7.08
C PHE A 16 -1.79 7.68 -6.29
N LEU A 17 -1.07 7.61 -5.17
CA LEU A 17 -1.02 6.43 -4.31
C LEU A 17 -2.42 6.09 -3.75
N GLY A 18 -3.17 7.11 -3.33
CA GLY A 18 -4.54 6.95 -2.82
C GLY A 18 -5.48 6.35 -3.86
N VAL A 19 -5.48 6.88 -5.09
CA VAL A 19 -6.30 6.36 -6.20
C VAL A 19 -5.85 4.95 -6.58
N ALA A 20 -4.56 4.73 -6.76
CA ALA A 20 -4.01 3.43 -7.19
C ALA A 20 -4.37 2.31 -6.21
N PHE A 21 -4.19 2.53 -4.91
CA PHE A 21 -4.51 1.53 -3.88
C PHE A 21 -6.02 1.32 -3.72
N THR A 22 -6.83 2.40 -3.78
CA THR A 22 -8.29 2.29 -3.75
C THR A 22 -8.79 1.45 -4.92
N TYR A 23 -8.31 1.76 -6.12
CA TYR A 23 -8.65 1.05 -7.34
C TYR A 23 -8.20 -0.41 -7.28
N ALA A 24 -6.97 -0.68 -6.85
CA ALA A 24 -6.43 -2.03 -6.73
C ALA A 24 -7.27 -2.91 -5.78
N GLY A 25 -7.66 -2.38 -4.61
CA GLY A 25 -8.50 -3.11 -3.67
C GLY A 25 -9.91 -3.36 -4.22
N ILE A 26 -10.55 -2.36 -4.82
CA ILE A 26 -11.87 -2.52 -5.45
C ILE A 26 -11.80 -3.54 -6.59
N GLN A 27 -10.77 -3.49 -7.44
CA GLN A 27 -10.58 -4.42 -8.55
C GLN A 27 -10.44 -5.87 -8.05
N LYS A 28 -9.73 -6.10 -6.93
CA LYS A 28 -9.59 -7.43 -6.33
C LYS A 28 -10.93 -8.00 -5.85
N VAL A 29 -11.80 -7.17 -5.27
CA VAL A 29 -13.16 -7.59 -4.87
C VAL A 29 -14.07 -7.77 -6.08
N ALA A 30 -13.97 -6.90 -7.08
CA ALA A 30 -14.81 -6.90 -8.26
C ALA A 30 -14.47 -8.01 -9.26
N ASN A 31 -13.29 -8.63 -9.17
CA ASN A 31 -12.87 -9.72 -10.04
C ASN A 31 -13.10 -11.10 -9.38
N PRO A 32 -14.16 -11.85 -9.76
CA PRO A 32 -14.46 -13.15 -9.13
C PRO A 32 -13.38 -14.20 -9.40
N ALA A 33 -12.59 -14.04 -10.46
CA ALA A 33 -11.50 -14.96 -10.79
C ALA A 33 -10.33 -14.83 -9.81
N PHE A 34 -10.11 -13.64 -9.23
CA PHE A 34 -9.05 -13.41 -8.25
C PHE A 34 -9.27 -14.23 -6.96
N LEU A 35 -10.52 -14.36 -6.52
CA LEU A 35 -10.91 -15.07 -5.29
C LEU A 35 -11.23 -16.57 -5.50
N ARG A 36 -11.30 -17.04 -6.75
CA ARG A 36 -11.53 -18.47 -7.03
C ARG A 36 -10.20 -19.22 -7.05
N ALA A 37 -9.97 -20.07 -6.06
CA ALA A 37 -8.74 -20.87 -5.94
C ALA A 37 -8.39 -21.70 -7.20
N SER A 38 -9.38 -22.10 -7.99
CA SER A 38 -9.19 -22.86 -9.24
C SER A 38 -8.75 -21.99 -10.43
N SER A 39 -8.74 -20.66 -10.31
CA SER A 39 -8.39 -19.77 -11.42
C SER A 39 -6.86 -19.61 -11.57
N PRO A 40 -6.35 -19.60 -12.82
CA PRO A 40 -4.95 -19.30 -13.15
C PRO A 40 -4.40 -17.97 -12.61
N ILE A 41 -5.29 -17.00 -12.38
CA ILE A 41 -4.96 -15.64 -11.91
C ILE A 41 -5.38 -15.41 -10.45
N SER A 42 -5.64 -16.49 -9.73
CA SER A 42 -6.12 -16.40 -8.34
C SER A 42 -5.02 -15.99 -7.37
N ILE A 43 -5.44 -15.40 -6.26
CA ILE A 43 -4.55 -15.13 -5.14
C ILE A 43 -3.94 -16.42 -4.57
N GLN A 44 -4.69 -17.53 -4.62
CA GLN A 44 -4.23 -18.84 -4.15
C GLN A 44 -3.02 -19.32 -4.98
N GLN A 45 -3.11 -19.25 -6.30
CA GLN A 45 -1.98 -19.62 -7.16
C GLN A 45 -0.81 -18.65 -7.03
N SER A 46 -1.10 -17.37 -6.82
CA SER A 46 -0.06 -16.35 -6.56
C SER A 46 0.69 -16.64 -5.25
N LEU A 47 -0.02 -17.01 -4.18
CA LEU A 47 0.53 -17.43 -2.89
C LEU A 47 1.34 -18.72 -3.01
N ASP A 48 0.82 -19.70 -3.74
CA ASP A 48 1.48 -20.99 -3.96
C ASP A 48 2.80 -20.83 -4.74
N LEU A 49 2.81 -19.94 -5.74
CA LEU A 49 4.04 -19.54 -6.44
C LEU A 49 4.99 -18.81 -5.48
N ALA A 50 4.50 -17.82 -4.74
CA ALA A 50 5.30 -17.04 -3.81
C ALA A 50 5.95 -17.91 -2.72
N VAL A 51 5.28 -18.95 -2.22
CA VAL A 51 5.86 -19.88 -1.24
C VAL A 51 7.09 -20.60 -1.80
N ARG A 52 7.11 -20.91 -3.10
CA ARG A 52 8.21 -21.64 -3.74
C ARG A 52 9.35 -20.73 -4.19
N THR A 53 9.03 -19.52 -4.62
CA THR A 53 10.02 -18.63 -5.25
C THR A 53 10.49 -17.53 -4.31
N SER A 54 9.64 -17.05 -3.40
CA SER A 54 9.97 -15.88 -2.56
C SER A 54 10.99 -16.22 -1.46
N PRO A 55 11.92 -15.28 -1.14
CA PRO A 55 12.77 -15.39 0.05
C PRO A 55 11.97 -15.48 1.36
N VAL A 56 10.72 -15.01 1.40
CA VAL A 56 9.83 -15.11 2.57
C VAL A 56 8.87 -16.30 2.50
N GLY A 57 9.09 -17.23 1.58
CA GLY A 57 8.18 -18.36 1.35
C GLY A 57 7.89 -19.20 2.60
N GLY A 58 8.84 -19.33 3.53
CA GLY A 58 8.65 -20.01 4.81
C GLY A 58 7.55 -19.39 5.69
N LEU A 59 7.41 -18.06 5.68
CA LEU A 59 6.38 -17.32 6.42
C LEU A 59 5.00 -17.40 5.76
N LEU A 60 4.97 -17.63 4.45
CA LEU A 60 3.73 -17.70 3.66
C LEU A 60 3.11 -19.09 3.64
N ARG A 61 3.88 -20.15 3.97
CA ARG A 61 3.39 -21.55 4.00
C ARG A 61 2.11 -21.75 4.81
N PRO A 62 1.95 -21.20 6.03
CA PRO A 62 0.71 -21.36 6.80
C PRO A 62 -0.50 -20.71 6.14
N LEU A 63 -0.28 -19.69 5.30
CA LEU A 63 -1.32 -18.93 4.61
C LEU A 63 -1.88 -19.67 3.38
N LEU A 64 -1.26 -20.77 2.95
CA LEU A 64 -1.74 -21.57 1.81
C LEU A 64 -3.15 -22.13 2.02
N HIS A 65 -3.56 -22.38 3.26
CA HIS A 65 -4.91 -22.86 3.55
C HIS A 65 -5.96 -21.73 3.57
N LEU A 66 -5.51 -20.47 3.54
CA LEU A 66 -6.33 -19.27 3.73
C LEU A 66 -6.21 -18.28 2.57
N GLY A 67 -5.89 -18.74 1.35
CA GLY A 67 -5.52 -17.82 0.27
C GLY A 67 -6.65 -16.88 -0.13
N VAL A 68 -7.91 -17.33 -0.07
CA VAL A 68 -9.07 -16.47 -0.37
C VAL A 68 -9.22 -15.39 0.71
N GLU A 69 -9.09 -15.76 1.97
CA GLU A 69 -9.15 -14.88 3.13
C GLU A 69 -8.02 -13.84 3.08
N VAL A 70 -6.81 -14.26 2.70
CA VAL A 70 -5.67 -13.36 2.46
C VAL A 70 -5.97 -12.40 1.33
N GLY A 71 -6.56 -12.85 0.22
CA GLY A 71 -6.97 -11.99 -0.88
C GLY A 71 -8.01 -10.94 -0.47
N ILE A 72 -9.00 -11.33 0.33
CA ILE A 72 -10.02 -10.42 0.87
C ILE A 72 -9.38 -9.42 1.83
N ALA A 73 -8.55 -9.89 2.77
CA ALA A 73 -7.85 -9.04 3.72
C ALA A 73 -6.95 -8.02 3.02
N MET A 74 -6.25 -8.46 1.96
CA MET A 74 -5.42 -7.59 1.13
C MET A 74 -6.27 -6.53 0.42
N ALA A 75 -7.38 -6.93 -0.20
CA ALA A 75 -8.26 -6.01 -0.91
C ALA A 75 -8.85 -4.94 0.02
N ILE A 76 -9.33 -5.35 1.20
CA ILE A 76 -9.82 -4.43 2.25
C ILE A 76 -8.70 -3.48 2.69
N THR A 77 -7.50 -4.02 2.95
CA THR A 77 -6.36 -3.22 3.39
C THR A 77 -5.98 -2.16 2.36
N GLU A 78 -5.85 -2.54 1.09
CA GLU A 78 -5.52 -1.61 0.01
C GLU A 78 -6.58 -0.53 -0.15
N THR A 79 -7.87 -0.89 -0.10
CA THR A 79 -8.97 0.09 -0.19
C THR A 79 -8.94 1.05 0.99
N LEU A 80 -8.79 0.57 2.23
CA LEU A 80 -8.74 1.42 3.41
C LEU A 80 -7.53 2.35 3.40
N VAL A 81 -6.35 1.85 2.99
CA VAL A 81 -5.14 2.66 2.83
C VAL A 81 -5.37 3.73 1.78
N GLY A 82 -5.89 3.37 0.62
CA GLY A 82 -6.18 4.31 -0.46
C GLY A 82 -7.14 5.43 -0.03
N LEU A 83 -8.25 5.06 0.62
CA LEU A 83 -9.23 6.02 1.15
C LEU A 83 -8.63 6.91 2.25
N SER A 84 -7.78 6.36 3.13
CA SER A 84 -7.11 7.13 4.18
C SER A 84 -6.26 8.28 3.59
N LEU A 85 -5.58 8.03 2.48
CA LEU A 85 -4.77 9.01 1.77
C LEU A 85 -5.61 10.07 1.06
N LEU A 86 -6.69 9.65 0.40
CA LEU A 86 -7.60 10.54 -0.33
C LEU A 86 -8.37 11.46 0.61
N LEU A 87 -8.90 10.90 1.71
CA LEU A 87 -9.64 11.64 2.73
C LEU A 87 -8.71 12.45 3.66
N GLY A 88 -7.41 12.23 3.60
CA GLY A 88 -6.45 12.88 4.49
C GLY A 88 -6.55 12.40 5.95
N PHE A 89 -7.13 11.22 6.19
CA PHE A 89 -7.35 10.65 7.51
C PHE A 89 -6.23 9.66 7.86
N HIS A 90 -5.44 9.92 8.91
CA HIS A 90 -4.31 9.07 9.31
C HIS A 90 -3.34 8.72 8.15
N VAL A 91 -3.00 9.71 7.33
CA VAL A 91 -2.19 9.54 6.10
C VAL A 91 -0.88 8.82 6.39
N ARG A 92 -0.20 9.15 7.50
CA ARG A 92 1.07 8.52 7.85
C ARG A 92 0.93 7.04 8.21
N VAL A 93 -0.15 6.66 8.89
CA VAL A 93 -0.44 5.24 9.21
C VAL A 93 -0.75 4.49 7.92
N GLY A 94 -1.62 5.06 7.07
CA GLY A 94 -1.92 4.50 5.75
C GLY A 94 -0.66 4.32 4.90
N ALA A 95 0.27 5.27 4.94
CA ALA A 95 1.53 5.19 4.22
C ALA A 95 2.46 4.07 4.71
N VAL A 96 2.53 3.84 6.03
CA VAL A 96 3.30 2.71 6.60
C VAL A 96 2.70 1.37 6.18
N VAL A 97 1.37 1.25 6.23
CA VAL A 97 0.68 0.02 5.79
C VAL A 97 0.86 -0.18 4.28
N GLY A 98 0.70 0.87 3.47
CA GLY A 98 0.96 0.84 2.04
C GLY A 98 2.38 0.40 1.70
N LEU A 99 3.37 0.91 2.43
CA LEU A 99 4.77 0.48 2.30
C LEU A 99 4.92 -1.02 2.59
N ALA A 100 4.33 -1.50 3.69
CA ALA A 100 4.42 -2.91 4.07
C ALA A 100 3.76 -3.83 3.03
N VAL A 101 2.62 -3.43 2.47
CA VAL A 101 1.93 -4.17 1.39
C VAL A 101 2.80 -4.18 0.12
N SER A 102 3.28 -3.03 -0.34
CA SER A 102 4.15 -2.94 -1.52
C SER A 102 5.45 -3.73 -1.34
N PHE A 103 6.05 -3.67 -0.15
CA PHE A 103 7.27 -4.42 0.13
C PHE A 103 7.02 -5.94 0.16
N SER A 104 5.89 -6.36 0.72
CA SER A 104 5.49 -7.77 0.68
C SER A 104 5.30 -8.24 -0.75
N LEU A 105 4.57 -7.47 -1.58
CA LEU A 105 4.38 -7.76 -3.00
C LEU A 105 5.69 -7.81 -3.77
N PHE A 106 6.61 -6.88 -3.49
CA PHE A 106 7.94 -6.91 -4.07
C PHE A 106 8.64 -8.23 -3.77
N LEU A 107 8.65 -8.67 -2.51
CA LEU A 107 9.29 -9.93 -2.12
C LEU A 107 8.59 -11.17 -2.71
N THR A 108 7.28 -11.13 -2.93
CA THR A 108 6.50 -12.30 -3.39
C THR A 108 6.35 -12.42 -4.90
N VAL A 109 6.21 -11.30 -5.60
CA VAL A 109 5.88 -11.26 -7.03
C VAL A 109 7.08 -10.76 -7.84
N SER A 110 7.63 -9.62 -7.45
CA SER A 110 8.61 -8.90 -8.27
C SER A 110 10.08 -9.21 -7.93
N TYR A 111 10.36 -10.02 -6.91
CA TYR A 111 11.71 -10.28 -6.41
C TYR A 111 12.64 -10.91 -7.46
N HIS A 112 12.08 -11.76 -8.31
CA HIS A 112 12.81 -12.45 -9.38
C HIS A 112 12.71 -11.75 -10.74
N ALA A 113 12.10 -10.56 -10.80
CA ALA A 113 12.07 -9.80 -12.04
C ALA A 113 13.50 -9.42 -12.44
N ALA A 114 13.88 -9.70 -13.67
CA ALA A 114 15.18 -9.34 -14.22
C ALA A 114 14.97 -8.41 -15.44
N PRO A 115 15.37 -7.13 -15.38
CA PRO A 115 16.00 -6.42 -14.24
C PRO A 115 15.06 -6.14 -13.05
N TRP A 116 15.61 -6.07 -11.83
CA TRP A 116 14.86 -5.95 -10.57
C TRP A 116 14.00 -4.67 -10.43
N PHE A 117 14.34 -3.61 -11.17
CA PHE A 117 13.60 -2.33 -11.14
C PHE A 117 12.38 -2.30 -12.06
N THR A 118 12.09 -3.38 -12.78
CA THR A 118 10.93 -3.45 -13.69
C THR A 118 9.62 -3.68 -12.96
N GLY A 119 9.66 -4.19 -11.72
CA GLY A 119 8.47 -4.34 -10.88
C GLY A 119 8.02 -2.99 -10.31
N ALA A 120 6.72 -2.68 -10.42
CA ALA A 120 6.17 -1.44 -9.87
C ALA A 120 6.27 -1.35 -8.34
N ASP A 121 6.31 -2.50 -7.64
CA ASP A 121 6.28 -2.59 -6.18
C ASP A 121 7.43 -1.85 -5.50
N ILE A 122 8.64 -1.94 -6.06
CA ILE A 122 9.82 -1.27 -5.48
C ILE A 122 9.69 0.26 -5.58
N VAL A 123 9.12 0.76 -6.69
CA VAL A 123 8.84 2.19 -6.86
C VAL A 123 7.82 2.66 -5.83
N TYR A 124 6.78 1.85 -5.57
CA TYR A 124 5.81 2.16 -4.53
C TYR A 124 6.44 2.18 -3.14
N VAL A 125 7.33 1.25 -2.79
CA VAL A 125 8.06 1.26 -1.50
C VAL A 125 8.74 2.61 -1.27
N PHE A 126 9.46 3.12 -2.28
CA PHE A 126 10.13 4.41 -2.16
C PHE A 126 9.14 5.58 -2.15
N ALA A 127 8.08 5.54 -2.95
CA ALA A 127 7.01 6.54 -2.94
C ALA A 127 6.34 6.65 -1.55
N TRP A 128 6.06 5.52 -0.91
CA TRP A 128 5.52 5.48 0.45
C TRP A 128 6.52 6.03 1.48
N SER A 129 7.80 5.67 1.36
CA SER A 129 8.84 6.17 2.25
C SER A 129 8.93 7.70 2.24
N ALA A 130 8.77 8.32 1.06
CA ALA A 130 8.75 9.77 0.92
C ALA A 130 7.59 10.39 1.70
N LEU A 131 6.39 9.82 1.63
CA LEU A 131 5.22 10.29 2.41
C LEU A 131 5.38 10.09 3.92
N ILE A 132 6.05 9.01 4.35
CA ILE A 132 6.28 8.74 5.77
C ILE A 132 7.24 9.78 6.36
N LEU A 133 8.36 10.04 5.67
CA LEU A 133 9.42 10.91 6.14
C LEU A 133 9.06 12.40 6.03
N ALA A 134 8.19 12.76 5.08
CA ALA A 134 7.79 14.13 4.87
C ALA A 134 6.96 14.74 6.01
N PRO A 135 6.91 16.08 6.13
CA PRO A 135 5.93 16.75 6.97
C PRO A 135 4.49 16.44 6.53
N PRO A 136 3.48 16.61 7.42
CA PRO A 136 2.10 16.38 7.04
C PRO A 136 1.67 17.18 5.83
N THR A 137 1.11 16.47 4.86
CA THR A 137 0.64 17.05 3.60
C THR A 137 -0.55 17.98 3.85
N PRO A 138 -0.70 19.05 3.04
CA PRO A 138 -1.83 19.95 3.14
C PRO A 138 -3.18 19.23 3.01
N TRP A 139 -4.22 19.75 3.65
CA TRP A 139 -5.57 19.17 3.63
C TRP A 139 -5.63 17.75 4.23
N SER A 140 -4.84 17.49 5.26
CA SER A 140 -4.89 16.27 6.05
C SER A 140 -5.27 16.56 7.50
N LEU A 141 -5.84 15.57 8.19
CA LEU A 141 -6.08 15.67 9.63
C LEU A 141 -4.78 15.82 10.41
N ASP A 142 -3.68 15.25 9.92
CA ASP A 142 -2.38 15.34 10.56
C ASP A 142 -1.89 16.80 10.57
N GLU A 143 -2.07 17.53 9.47
CA GLU A 143 -1.80 18.98 9.40
C GLU A 143 -2.70 19.76 10.38
N TRP A 144 -4.00 19.47 10.40
CA TRP A 144 -4.94 20.13 11.30
C TRP A 144 -4.61 19.89 12.78
N ARG A 145 -4.22 18.67 13.16
CA ARG A 145 -3.79 18.33 14.53
C ARG A 145 -2.52 19.07 14.92
N LEU A 146 -1.54 19.17 14.01
CA LEU A 146 -0.32 19.94 14.25
C LEU A 146 -0.62 21.42 14.48
N ARG A 147 -1.48 22.02 13.64
CA ARG A 147 -1.87 23.43 13.78
C ARG A 147 -2.52 23.72 15.14
N ARG A 148 -3.38 22.83 15.63
CA ARG A 148 -4.02 22.98 16.96
C ARG A 148 -3.02 22.91 18.12
N ARG A 149 -2.01 22.05 18.05
CA ARG A 149 -0.98 21.91 19.11
C ARG A 149 -0.11 23.17 19.21
N VAL A 150 0.20 23.79 18.08
CA VAL A 150 0.97 25.05 18.06
C VAL A 150 0.16 26.17 18.70
N SER A 151 -1.13 26.29 18.39
CA SER A 151 -1.98 27.34 18.96
C SER A 151 -2.27 27.23 20.46
N SER A 152 -2.13 26.05 21.08
CA SER A 152 -2.37 25.86 22.52
C SER A 152 -1.15 26.20 23.40
N THR A 153 0.00 26.46 22.79
CA THR A 153 1.28 26.68 23.50
C THR A 153 1.73 28.15 23.43
N THR A 154 0.93 29.01 22.79
CA THR A 154 1.17 30.46 22.65
C THR A 154 0.11 31.21 23.43
#